data_AF-A0A7Y5W972-F1
#
_entry.id   AF-A0A7Y5W972-F1
#
_cell.length_a   1.000
_cell.length_b   1.000
_cell.length_c   1.000
_cell.angle_alpha   90.00
_cell.angle_beta   90.00
_cell.angle_gamma   90.00
#
_symmetry.space_group_name_H-M   'P 1'
#
loop_
_entity.id
_entity.type
_entity.pdbx_description
1 polymer ?
#
loop_
_entity_poly.entity_id
_entity_poly.type
_entity_poly.pdbx_seq_one_letter_code
_entity_poly.pdbx_strand_id
1 'polypeptide(L)'
;MRSSSANLFRMPALLAGVVLLHVLGGCATEPLSGRMLRAADSGSYGTVRVALEQRLTDDRSDRNFVLDRARLLVLTLADGSPDQAEEVANETFDLLRLQGLNADRTTASVVLHEGVRIWKGEPFEQALSFHYIALQKAMRGEWDNARAAAQSSLFLLRDFGENEKGERLSNVEIARRAAIEERRKASEGDYFDHGYAAVKTDFAPGYLMTALAARALGREDEASDHFREAMTIDPRLEGLVHELRRCNTVFVVDYGRGPRKVAYGPDNAFSRFEPMRRSDGRGLLLRQAGAGNAAWPAVSDVNQMATSHRWNNLEDVRSAKSTIGSALLIGGTSVAMMSDNRDAQWIGLGVALAGAIMKASAVADTRHLEFTPQRIYFVPATITERATAIELEVEGDSTSRMTLAGLNPPRAGGLQLRYVRMPSMGGQTWAVAGTPRYRSASYDEPVEGDDMPYILGGRDVSLPTAAAMDRYHRAGNLTDMTSVELENLYRAEGIALSVEDQRGRGRAHVLEGGDSLVAPLAGTAGFARLFGQVHPPYRPRSQELKDVATRVAAQKMDTNPNPPTR
;
A
#
# COMPACT_ATOMS: atom_id res chain seq x y z
N MET A 1 -42.43 -16.27 77.24
CA MET A 1 -43.47 -15.26 76.96
C MET A 1 -42.76 -13.97 76.58
N ARG A 2 -43.10 -13.36 75.43
CA ARG A 2 -42.61 -12.08 74.83
C ARG A 2 -41.21 -12.16 74.17
N SER A 3 -41.14 -12.21 72.83
CA SER A 3 -41.05 -11.08 71.84
C SER A 3 -39.67 -10.41 71.86
N SER A 4 -38.97 -10.09 70.78
CA SER A 4 -39.37 -9.71 69.41
C SER A 4 -38.10 -9.52 68.56
N SER A 5 -38.20 -9.71 67.23
CA SER A 5 -37.50 -9.00 66.11
C SER A 5 -35.98 -8.77 66.13
N ALA A 6 -35.23 -8.64 65.05
CA ALA A 6 -35.30 -8.87 63.60
C ALA A 6 -33.84 -8.70 63.12
N ASN A 7 -33.42 -9.36 62.05
CA ASN A 7 -32.50 -8.82 61.03
C ASN A 7 -32.30 -9.84 59.91
N LEU A 8 -33.29 -9.86 59.01
CA LEU A 8 -33.08 -10.10 57.59
C LEU A 8 -32.17 -8.97 57.07
N PHE A 9 -31.02 -9.32 56.46
CA PHE A 9 -30.45 -8.74 55.24
C PHE A 9 -29.03 -9.30 55.05
N ARG A 10 -28.93 -10.45 54.39
CA ARG A 10 -27.67 -10.97 53.84
C ARG A 10 -27.93 -11.51 52.45
N MET A 11 -27.58 -10.71 51.45
CA MET A 11 -27.16 -11.03 50.07
C MET A 11 -27.18 -9.71 49.26
N PRO A 12 -26.42 -9.50 48.16
CA PRO A 12 -25.29 -10.25 47.58
C PRO A 12 -24.20 -9.29 47.01
N ALA A 13 -23.06 -9.08 47.68
CA ALA A 13 -22.00 -8.19 47.15
C ALA A 13 -20.95 -8.90 46.26
N LEU A 14 -21.04 -10.22 46.07
CA LEU A 14 -19.98 -11.04 45.44
C LEU A 14 -20.28 -11.51 44.02
N LEU A 15 -21.48 -11.24 43.47
CA LEU A 15 -21.86 -11.67 42.11
C LEU A 15 -21.80 -10.55 41.04
N ALA A 16 -21.62 -9.29 41.42
CA ALA A 16 -21.45 -8.18 40.47
C ALA A 16 -20.00 -8.02 39.94
N GLY A 17 -19.02 -8.68 40.57
CA GLY A 17 -17.60 -8.54 40.21
C GLY A 17 -17.12 -9.40 39.04
N VAL A 18 -17.85 -10.45 38.67
CA VAL A 18 -17.40 -11.44 37.65
C VAL A 18 -18.09 -11.25 36.29
N VAL A 19 -19.24 -10.56 36.23
CA VAL A 19 -19.98 -10.35 34.97
C VAL A 19 -19.40 -9.18 34.13
N LEU A 20 -18.61 -8.28 34.71
CA LEU A 20 -18.02 -7.15 33.98
C LEU A 20 -16.77 -7.51 33.14
N LEU A 21 -16.22 -8.72 33.30
CA LEU A 21 -14.96 -9.12 32.65
C LEU A 21 -15.13 -9.84 31.30
N HIS A 22 -16.36 -10.07 30.83
CA HIS A 22 -16.61 -10.75 29.54
C HIS A 22 -17.21 -9.86 28.45
N VAL A 23 -17.54 -8.59 28.76
CA VAL A 23 -18.08 -7.64 27.78
C VAL A 23 -16.98 -6.76 27.13
N LEU A 24 -15.74 -6.85 27.61
CA LEU A 24 -14.59 -6.10 27.07
C LEU A 24 -13.74 -6.91 26.08
N GLY A 25 -14.30 -7.96 25.48
CA GLY A 25 -13.77 -8.56 24.24
C GLY A 25 -13.99 -7.62 23.07
N GLY A 26 -13.40 -6.42 23.13
CA GLY A 26 -13.44 -5.45 22.05
C GLY A 26 -12.94 -6.12 20.78
N CYS A 27 -13.67 -5.92 19.68
CA CYS A 27 -13.35 -6.44 18.36
C CYS A 27 -11.94 -5.96 17.94
N ALA A 28 -10.90 -6.69 18.36
CA ALA A 28 -9.55 -6.49 17.89
C ALA A 28 -9.56 -6.84 16.41
N THR A 29 -9.29 -5.86 15.56
CA THR A 29 -9.19 -6.08 14.13
C THR A 29 -8.17 -7.18 13.87
N GLU A 30 -8.57 -8.21 13.14
CA GLU A 30 -7.67 -9.31 12.80
C GLU A 30 -6.56 -8.78 11.88
N PRO A 31 -5.28 -8.90 12.27
CA PRO A 31 -4.18 -8.50 11.41
C PRO A 31 -4.22 -9.24 10.07
N LEU A 32 -3.55 -8.71 9.05
CA LEU A 32 -3.42 -9.44 7.79
C LEU A 32 -2.81 -10.82 8.06
N SER A 33 -3.42 -11.85 7.46
CA SER A 33 -2.97 -13.21 7.69
C SER A 33 -1.52 -13.37 7.20
N GLY A 34 -0.72 -14.13 7.94
CA GLY A 34 0.67 -14.42 7.51
C GLY A 34 0.74 -15.09 6.13
N ARG A 35 -0.34 -15.74 5.67
CA ARG A 35 -0.46 -16.30 4.32
C ARG A 35 -0.54 -15.21 3.25
N MET A 36 -1.36 -14.18 3.45
CA MET A 36 -1.45 -13.04 2.52
C MET A 36 -0.13 -12.29 2.42
N LEU A 37 0.53 -12.05 3.56
CA LEU A 37 1.83 -11.40 3.60
C LEU A 37 2.89 -12.20 2.84
N ARG A 38 3.00 -13.51 3.08
CA ARG A 38 3.94 -14.37 2.32
C ARG A 38 3.63 -14.42 0.82
N ALA A 39 2.35 -14.46 0.45
CA ALA A 39 1.95 -14.44 -0.96
C ALA A 39 2.34 -13.10 -1.65
N ALA A 40 2.21 -11.97 -0.95
CA ALA A 40 2.68 -10.68 -1.45
C ALA A 40 4.22 -10.66 -1.59
N ASP A 41 4.95 -11.26 -0.63
CA ASP A 41 6.43 -11.33 -0.73
C ASP A 41 6.91 -12.15 -1.91
N SER A 42 6.14 -13.17 -2.33
CA SER A 42 6.41 -13.97 -3.53
C SER A 42 5.88 -13.34 -4.83
N GLY A 43 5.36 -12.12 -4.77
CA GLY A 43 4.87 -11.38 -5.94
C GLY A 43 3.43 -11.68 -6.36
N SER A 44 2.67 -12.48 -5.59
CA SER A 44 1.27 -12.86 -5.91
C SER A 44 0.27 -11.75 -5.56
N TYR A 45 0.51 -10.53 -6.04
CA TYR A 45 -0.23 -9.33 -5.67
C TYR A 45 -1.72 -9.42 -6.04
N GLY A 46 -2.06 -9.84 -7.27
CA GLY A 46 -3.46 -10.00 -7.71
C GLY A 46 -4.28 -10.95 -6.83
N THR A 47 -3.71 -12.08 -6.41
CA THR A 47 -4.39 -13.00 -5.48
C THR A 47 -4.64 -12.36 -4.11
N VAL A 48 -3.64 -11.65 -3.56
CA VAL A 48 -3.77 -10.98 -2.26
C VAL A 48 -4.76 -9.82 -2.35
N ARG A 49 -4.76 -9.09 -3.46
CA ARG A 49 -5.71 -8.02 -3.77
C ARG A 49 -7.16 -8.51 -3.70
N VAL A 50 -7.50 -9.56 -4.44
CA VAL A 50 -8.85 -10.16 -4.43
C VAL A 50 -9.25 -10.62 -3.02
N ALA A 51 -8.33 -11.23 -2.28
CA ALA A 51 -8.59 -11.66 -0.90
C ALA A 51 -8.79 -10.47 0.07
N LEU A 52 -8.10 -9.34 -0.15
CA LEU A 52 -8.27 -8.12 0.64
C LEU A 52 -9.60 -7.43 0.33
N GLU A 53 -9.98 -7.35 -0.95
CA GLU A 53 -11.25 -6.76 -1.38
C GLU A 53 -12.47 -7.42 -0.74
N GLN A 54 -12.44 -8.76 -0.59
CA GLN A 54 -13.50 -9.52 0.09
C GLN A 54 -13.67 -9.15 1.57
N ARG A 55 -12.68 -8.47 2.16
CA ARG A 55 -12.67 -8.04 3.56
C ARG A 55 -12.95 -6.56 3.72
N LEU A 56 -13.10 -5.80 2.62
CA LEU A 56 -13.36 -4.38 2.70
C LEU A 56 -14.71 -4.11 3.34
N THR A 57 -14.72 -3.08 4.17
CA THR A 57 -15.92 -2.48 4.73
C THR A 57 -16.32 -1.24 3.91
N ASP A 58 -17.61 -1.09 3.68
CA ASP A 58 -18.21 0.11 3.09
C ASP A 58 -18.49 1.18 4.16
N ASP A 59 -18.38 0.84 5.45
CA ASP A 59 -18.56 1.77 6.55
C ASP A 59 -17.37 2.72 6.67
N ARG A 60 -17.55 3.97 6.22
CA ARG A 60 -16.55 5.05 6.33
C ARG A 60 -16.14 5.37 7.77
N SER A 61 -16.93 4.97 8.76
CA SER A 61 -16.60 5.11 10.18
C SER A 61 -15.75 3.94 10.71
N ASP A 62 -15.58 2.87 9.94
CA ASP A 62 -14.73 1.76 10.33
C ASP A 62 -13.29 2.24 10.53
N ARG A 63 -12.68 1.79 11.62
CA ARG A 63 -11.34 2.24 12.00
C ARG A 63 -10.27 1.85 10.99
N ASN A 64 -10.51 0.85 10.14
CA ASN A 64 -9.58 0.35 9.12
C ASN A 64 -9.92 0.84 7.71
N PHE A 65 -11.01 1.58 7.54
CA PHE A 65 -11.53 1.99 6.23
C PHE A 65 -10.43 2.59 5.33
N VAL A 66 -9.67 3.56 5.85
CA VAL A 66 -8.56 4.22 5.13
C VAL A 66 -7.37 3.28 4.93
N LEU A 67 -7.02 2.50 5.96
CA LEU A 67 -5.88 1.58 5.92
C LEU A 67 -6.07 0.48 4.88
N ASP A 68 -7.26 -0.10 4.80
CA ASP A 68 -7.54 -1.16 3.83
C ASP A 68 -7.55 -0.65 2.40
N ARG A 69 -7.95 0.61 2.18
CA ARG A 69 -7.87 1.27 0.87
C ARG A 69 -6.43 1.59 0.48
N ALA A 70 -5.62 2.07 1.41
CA ALA A 70 -4.19 2.23 1.19
C ALA A 70 -3.50 0.88 0.87
N ARG A 71 -3.81 -0.19 1.61
CA ARG A 71 -3.32 -1.55 1.34
C ARG A 71 -3.73 -2.02 -0.06
N LEU A 72 -5.00 -1.83 -0.41
CA LEU A 72 -5.53 -2.24 -1.70
C LEU A 72 -4.88 -1.45 -2.84
N LEU A 73 -4.72 -0.13 -2.70
CA LEU A 73 -4.04 0.72 -3.66
C LEU A 73 -2.62 0.20 -3.96
N VAL A 74 -1.81 -0.03 -2.91
CA VAL A 74 -0.42 -0.50 -3.07
C VAL A 74 -0.38 -1.86 -3.77
N LEU A 75 -1.22 -2.81 -3.37
CA LEU A 75 -1.27 -4.14 -4.00
C LEU A 75 -1.72 -4.08 -5.46
N THR A 76 -2.70 -3.23 -5.78
CA THR A 76 -3.22 -3.10 -7.14
C THR A 76 -2.19 -2.48 -8.08
N LEU A 77 -1.42 -1.50 -7.60
CA LEU A 77 -0.29 -0.96 -8.34
C LEU A 77 0.83 -2.00 -8.46
N ALA A 78 1.14 -2.76 -7.41
CA ALA A 78 2.17 -3.78 -7.43
C ALA A 78 1.87 -4.90 -8.44
N ASP A 79 0.59 -5.23 -8.63
CA ASP A 79 0.11 -6.14 -9.66
C ASP A 79 0.15 -5.52 -11.07
N GLY A 80 0.43 -4.21 -11.20
CA GLY A 80 0.57 -3.52 -12.48
C GLY A 80 -0.75 -3.04 -13.10
N SER A 81 -1.80 -2.87 -12.29
CA SER A 81 -3.17 -2.58 -12.76
C SER A 81 -3.64 -1.17 -12.34
N PRO A 82 -3.04 -0.09 -12.88
CA PRO A 82 -3.36 1.27 -12.44
C PRO A 82 -4.81 1.67 -12.72
N ASP A 83 -5.44 1.12 -13.77
CA ASP A 83 -6.84 1.40 -14.08
C ASP A 83 -7.79 0.84 -13.03
N GLN A 84 -7.52 -0.38 -12.55
CA GLN A 84 -8.27 -0.96 -11.43
C GLN A 84 -8.03 -0.21 -10.11
N ALA A 85 -6.88 0.47 -9.98
CA ALA A 85 -6.53 1.23 -8.79
C ALA A 85 -7.20 2.62 -8.74
N GLU A 86 -7.91 3.06 -9.79
CA GLU A 86 -8.40 4.44 -9.89
C GLU A 86 -9.40 4.79 -8.77
N GLU A 87 -10.42 3.95 -8.57
CA GLU A 87 -11.45 4.19 -7.55
C GLU A 87 -10.83 4.27 -6.15
N VAL A 88 -10.05 3.25 -5.78
CA VAL A 88 -9.39 3.20 -4.46
C VAL A 88 -8.36 4.32 -4.26
N ALA A 89 -7.67 4.77 -5.33
CA ALA A 89 -6.76 5.91 -5.28
C ALA A 89 -7.52 7.20 -4.97
N ASN A 90 -8.64 7.44 -5.65
CA ASN A 90 -9.48 8.63 -5.43
C ASN A 90 -10.09 8.62 -4.02
N GLU A 91 -10.61 7.48 -3.56
CA GLU A 91 -11.11 7.33 -2.19
C GLU A 91 -10.03 7.60 -1.15
N THR A 92 -8.84 7.02 -1.34
CA THR A 92 -7.71 7.23 -0.43
C THR A 92 -7.29 8.71 -0.41
N PHE A 93 -7.24 9.36 -1.57
CA PHE A 93 -6.90 10.78 -1.70
C PHE A 93 -7.90 11.66 -0.93
N ASP A 94 -9.20 11.44 -1.15
CA ASP A 94 -10.26 12.21 -0.51
C ASP A 94 -10.22 12.06 1.02
N LEU A 95 -10.01 10.84 1.52
CA LEU A 95 -9.91 10.56 2.95
C LEU A 95 -8.71 11.26 3.58
N LEU A 96 -7.53 11.13 2.99
CA LEU A 96 -6.31 11.77 3.48
C LEU A 96 -6.44 13.29 3.47
N ARG A 97 -7.00 13.86 2.40
CA ARG A 97 -7.20 15.29 2.26
C ARG A 97 -8.20 15.84 3.27
N LEU A 98 -9.34 15.18 3.47
CA LEU A 98 -10.35 15.60 4.45
C LEU A 98 -9.80 15.53 5.88
N GLN A 99 -8.97 14.54 6.18
CA GLN A 99 -8.36 14.37 7.49
C GLN A 99 -7.18 15.33 7.74
N GLY A 100 -6.50 15.78 6.67
CA GLY A 100 -5.39 16.74 6.73
C GLY A 100 -5.81 18.22 6.73
N LEU A 101 -6.90 18.57 6.02
CA LEU A 101 -7.38 19.97 5.90
C LEU A 101 -8.38 20.39 6.99
N ASN A 102 -8.99 19.45 7.71
CA ASN A 102 -9.91 19.75 8.80
C ASN A 102 -9.37 19.23 10.14
N ALA A 103 -8.51 20.04 10.78
CA ALA A 103 -8.78 20.59 12.11
C ALA A 103 -7.49 21.06 12.79
N ASP A 104 -7.34 22.39 12.93
CA ASP A 104 -6.70 23.09 14.07
C ASP A 104 -7.35 22.75 15.44
N ARG A 105 -7.96 21.57 15.57
CA ARG A 105 -8.54 20.96 16.78
C ARG A 105 -8.11 19.51 16.95
N THR A 106 -7.05 19.10 16.23
CA THR A 106 -6.57 17.71 16.18
C THR A 106 -6.08 17.23 17.54
N THR A 107 -5.63 18.13 18.40
CA THR A 107 -5.15 17.78 19.73
C THR A 107 -6.32 17.55 20.70
N ALA A 108 -7.32 18.45 20.69
CA ALA A 108 -8.52 18.34 21.54
C ALA A 108 -9.42 17.13 21.20
N SER A 109 -9.58 16.76 19.93
CA SER A 109 -10.43 15.61 19.55
C SER A 109 -9.81 14.25 19.89
N VAL A 110 -8.48 14.17 20.02
CA VAL A 110 -7.77 12.95 20.46
C VAL A 110 -7.85 12.78 21.98
N VAL A 111 -8.29 13.80 22.73
CA VAL A 111 -8.41 13.77 24.20
C VAL A 111 -9.86 13.49 24.65
N LEU A 112 -10.89 13.93 23.91
CA LEU A 112 -12.27 13.92 24.44
C LEU A 112 -13.34 13.14 23.63
N HIS A 113 -13.06 12.70 22.40
CA HIS A 113 -14.03 11.92 21.61
C HIS A 113 -13.52 10.49 21.31
N GLU A 114 -13.84 9.54 22.19
CA GLU A 114 -13.51 8.11 22.05
C GLU A 114 -14.33 7.36 20.97
N GLY A 115 -15.29 8.02 20.32
CA GLY A 115 -16.30 7.36 19.49
C GLY A 115 -15.77 6.68 18.23
N VAL A 116 -14.83 7.28 17.48
CA VAL A 116 -14.36 6.70 16.20
C VAL A 116 -12.90 7.08 15.92
N ARG A 117 -11.93 6.26 16.37
CA ARG A 117 -10.52 6.41 16.00
C ARG A 117 -10.26 5.81 14.61
N ILE A 118 -10.56 6.55 13.56
CA ILE A 118 -10.21 6.20 12.18
C ILE A 118 -8.68 6.16 12.06
N TRP A 119 -8.12 5.10 11.46
CA TRP A 119 -6.68 5.03 11.18
C TRP A 119 -6.30 6.17 10.22
N LYS A 120 -5.31 6.97 10.62
CA LYS A 120 -4.77 8.07 9.81
C LYS A 120 -3.37 7.77 9.24
N GLY A 121 -2.71 6.73 9.75
CA GLY A 121 -1.30 6.46 9.52
C GLY A 121 -0.37 7.50 10.15
N GLU A 122 0.90 7.13 10.31
CA GLU A 122 1.95 8.10 10.62
C GLU A 122 2.21 9.03 9.42
N PRO A 123 2.79 10.23 9.62
CA PRO A 123 3.14 11.15 8.54
C PRO A 123 3.84 10.48 7.34
N PHE A 124 4.79 9.56 7.57
CA PHE A 124 5.47 8.90 6.45
C PHE A 124 4.54 7.95 5.67
N GLU A 125 3.60 7.28 6.34
CA GLU A 125 2.61 6.42 5.68
C GLU A 125 1.63 7.25 4.83
N GLN A 126 1.28 8.45 5.30
CA GLN A 126 0.45 9.40 4.55
C GLN A 126 1.19 9.93 3.32
N ALA A 127 2.46 10.33 3.47
CA ALA A 127 3.30 10.77 2.35
C ALA A 127 3.47 9.66 1.30
N LEU A 128 3.70 8.41 1.74
CA LEU A 128 3.73 7.24 0.87
C LEU A 128 2.38 6.99 0.18
N SER A 129 1.26 7.16 0.88
CA SER A 129 -0.07 6.98 0.28
C SER A 129 -0.33 8.00 -0.83
N PHE A 130 -0.01 9.28 -0.61
CA PHE A 130 -0.06 10.31 -1.67
C PHE A 130 0.91 9.99 -2.82
N HIS A 131 2.10 9.46 -2.51
CA HIS A 131 3.05 9.01 -3.52
C HIS A 131 2.45 7.89 -4.39
N TYR A 132 1.81 6.88 -3.81
CA TYR A 132 1.15 5.82 -4.59
C TYR A 132 -0.01 6.33 -5.44
N ILE A 133 -0.77 7.32 -4.95
CA ILE A 133 -1.79 7.99 -5.76
C ILE A 133 -1.14 8.69 -6.96
N ALA A 134 -0.03 9.41 -6.75
CA ALA A 134 0.71 10.04 -7.84
C ALA A 134 1.26 9.02 -8.85
N LEU A 135 1.76 7.87 -8.38
CA LEU A 135 2.21 6.77 -9.24
C LEU A 135 1.06 6.22 -10.09
N GLN A 136 -0.11 5.99 -9.49
CA GLN A 136 -1.29 5.53 -10.21
C GLN A 136 -1.66 6.46 -11.37
N LYS A 137 -1.75 7.76 -11.09
CA LYS A 137 -2.08 8.79 -12.09
C LYS A 137 -1.01 8.88 -13.18
N ALA A 138 0.27 8.83 -12.80
CA ALA A 138 1.39 8.85 -13.74
C ALA A 138 1.44 7.61 -14.64
N MET A 139 1.14 6.41 -14.13
CA MET A 139 1.07 5.18 -14.93
C MET A 139 -0.01 5.25 -16.01
N ARG A 140 -1.08 6.00 -15.79
CA ARG A 140 -2.14 6.29 -16.77
C ARG A 140 -1.83 7.48 -17.70
N GLY A 141 -0.71 8.16 -17.48
CA GLY A 141 -0.36 9.39 -18.20
C GLY A 141 -1.15 10.62 -17.77
N GLU A 142 -1.88 10.56 -16.65
CA GLU A 142 -2.62 11.69 -16.07
C GLU A 142 -1.69 12.60 -15.27
N TRP A 143 -0.72 13.23 -15.96
CA TRP A 143 0.39 13.94 -15.32
C TRP A 143 -0.04 15.15 -14.48
N ASP A 144 -1.14 15.83 -14.80
CA ASP A 144 -1.65 16.95 -13.98
C ASP A 144 -2.17 16.44 -12.61
N ASN A 145 -2.95 15.36 -12.61
CA ASN A 145 -3.42 14.70 -11.40
C ASN A 145 -2.24 14.11 -10.60
N ALA A 146 -1.25 13.53 -11.29
CA ALA A 146 -0.03 13.01 -10.67
C ALA A 146 0.74 14.12 -9.96
N ARG A 147 0.87 15.31 -10.59
CA ARG A 147 1.52 16.48 -9.99
C ARG A 147 0.82 16.91 -8.70
N ALA A 148 -0.51 17.04 -8.73
CA ALA A 148 -1.30 17.46 -7.57
C ALA A 148 -1.20 16.47 -6.39
N ALA A 149 -1.26 15.17 -6.68
CA ALA A 149 -1.09 14.12 -5.67
C ALA A 149 0.34 14.11 -5.11
N ALA A 150 1.36 14.26 -5.95
CA ALA A 150 2.75 14.32 -5.51
C ALA A 150 3.01 15.54 -4.62
N GLN A 151 2.48 16.72 -4.96
CA GLN A 151 2.56 17.92 -4.12
C GLN A 151 1.86 17.72 -2.77
N SER A 152 0.78 16.95 -2.73
CA SER A 152 0.07 16.62 -1.48
C SER A 152 0.91 15.74 -0.54
N SER A 153 1.91 15.02 -1.06
CA SER A 153 2.89 14.29 -0.23
C SER A 153 3.94 15.20 0.43
N LEU A 154 4.01 16.48 0.03
CA LEU A 154 5.02 17.45 0.46
C LEU A 154 4.55 18.39 1.58
N PHE A 155 3.63 17.92 2.43
CA PHE A 155 3.13 18.71 3.56
C PHE A 155 4.23 19.02 4.59
N LEU A 156 4.04 20.10 5.35
CA LEU A 156 4.95 20.49 6.42
C LEU A 156 4.89 19.50 7.57
N LEU A 157 6.05 19.13 8.10
CA LEU A 157 6.17 18.26 9.26
C LEU A 157 6.26 19.10 10.55
N ARG A 158 5.76 18.52 11.65
CA ARG A 158 5.95 19.10 12.98
C ARG A 158 7.17 18.45 13.63
N ASP A 159 8.22 19.23 13.84
CA ASP A 159 9.42 18.78 14.53
C ASP A 159 9.39 19.23 16.01
N PHE A 160 9.40 18.26 16.91
CA PHE A 160 9.50 18.44 18.37
C PHE A 160 10.92 18.13 18.88
N GLY A 161 11.81 17.72 17.99
CA GLY A 161 13.13 17.20 18.32
C GLY A 161 14.10 18.29 18.75
N GLU A 162 13.82 19.57 18.53
CA GLU A 162 14.70 20.69 18.87
C GLU A 162 14.01 21.67 19.81
N ASN A 163 14.72 22.14 20.84
CA ASN A 163 14.23 23.20 21.70
C ASN A 163 14.50 24.60 21.11
N GLU A 164 14.05 25.66 21.79
CA GLU A 164 14.28 27.07 21.40
C GLU A 164 15.76 27.44 21.19
N LYS A 165 16.70 26.61 21.67
CA LYS A 165 18.15 26.79 21.54
C LYS A 165 18.78 25.89 20.45
N GLY A 166 17.97 25.12 19.73
CA GLY A 166 18.43 24.16 18.70
C GLY A 166 19.03 22.87 19.27
N GLU A 167 18.84 22.59 20.57
CA GLU A 167 19.37 21.36 21.18
C GLU A 167 18.40 20.20 20.95
N ARG A 168 18.93 19.03 20.57
CA ARG A 168 18.13 17.82 20.37
C ARG A 168 17.56 17.29 21.68
N LEU A 169 16.24 17.17 21.75
CA LEU A 169 15.51 16.61 22.88
C LEU A 169 15.34 15.09 22.72
N SER A 170 15.43 14.36 23.84
CA SER A 170 15.01 12.95 23.88
C SER A 170 13.49 12.84 24.02
N ASN A 171 12.89 11.71 23.61
CA ASN A 171 11.43 11.48 23.73
C ASN A 171 10.95 11.65 25.18
N VAL A 172 11.76 11.21 26.13
CA VAL A 172 11.47 11.37 27.57
C VAL A 172 11.41 12.83 27.96
N GLU A 173 12.27 13.67 27.38
CA GLU A 173 12.31 15.09 27.67
C GLU A 173 11.17 15.86 26.99
N ILE A 174 10.83 15.49 25.75
CA ILE A 174 9.63 16.00 25.05
C ILE A 174 8.37 15.68 25.87
N ALA A 175 8.22 14.42 26.29
CA ALA A 175 7.10 13.99 27.12
C ALA A 175 7.06 14.69 28.49
N ARG A 176 8.23 14.89 29.12
CA ARG A 176 8.34 15.62 30.40
C ARG A 176 7.94 17.09 30.24
N ARG A 177 8.38 17.77 29.18
CA ARG A 177 8.04 19.19 28.92
C ARG A 177 6.54 19.35 28.66
N ALA A 178 5.97 18.47 27.83
CA ALA A 178 4.53 18.45 27.59
C ALA A 178 3.72 18.35 28.90
N ALA A 179 4.10 17.40 29.77
CA ALA A 179 3.44 17.20 31.05
C ALA A 179 3.61 18.38 32.04
N ILE A 180 4.74 19.10 31.98
CA ILE A 180 4.99 20.28 32.83
C ILE A 180 4.18 21.49 32.35
N GLU A 181 4.12 21.73 31.04
CA GLU A 181 3.39 22.87 30.48
C GLU A 181 1.88 22.72 30.63
N GLU A 182 1.34 21.51 30.45
CA GLU A 182 -0.08 21.23 30.67
C GLU A 182 -0.50 21.49 32.14
N ARG A 183 0.38 21.18 33.11
CA ARG A 183 0.16 21.53 34.52
C ARG A 183 0.18 23.04 34.78
N ARG A 184 1.00 23.79 34.05
CA ARG A 184 1.13 25.25 34.21
C ARG A 184 -0.01 26.01 33.55
N LYS A 185 -0.58 25.49 32.47
CA LYS A 185 -1.59 26.15 31.64
C LYS A 185 -2.94 25.40 31.64
N ALA A 186 -3.36 24.89 32.79
CA ALA A 186 -4.64 24.18 32.95
C ALA A 186 -5.90 24.99 32.53
N SER A 187 -5.77 26.28 32.20
CA SER A 187 -6.85 27.14 31.71
C SER A 187 -6.65 27.75 30.31
N GLU A 188 -5.48 27.61 29.66
CA GLU A 188 -5.20 28.30 28.37
C GLU A 188 -4.20 27.52 27.49
N GLY A 189 -4.73 26.76 26.52
CA GLY A 189 -4.02 26.38 25.29
C GLY A 189 -3.10 25.15 25.33
N ASP A 190 -3.33 24.24 24.38
CA ASP A 190 -2.71 22.92 24.21
C ASP A 190 -1.19 23.04 23.91
N TYR A 191 -0.32 22.37 24.69
CA TYR A 191 1.14 22.36 24.47
C TYR A 191 1.51 21.97 23.03
N PHE A 192 0.72 21.06 22.46
CA PHE A 192 0.94 20.54 21.11
C PHE A 192 0.59 21.53 19.99
N ASP A 193 -0.03 22.67 20.31
CA ASP A 193 -0.37 23.71 19.32
C ASP A 193 0.73 24.78 19.21
N HIS A 194 1.68 24.84 20.16
CA HIS A 194 2.71 25.90 20.20
C HIS A 194 4.16 25.41 20.35
N GLY A 195 4.39 24.14 20.71
CA GLY A 195 5.71 23.59 21.01
C GLY A 195 6.48 22.95 19.84
N TYR A 196 6.14 23.21 18.58
CA TYR A 196 6.80 22.60 17.41
C TYR A 196 7.27 23.61 16.38
N ALA A 197 8.33 23.25 15.64
CA ALA A 197 8.74 23.95 14.43
C ALA A 197 8.09 23.29 13.21
N ALA A 198 7.44 24.07 12.35
CA ALA A 198 6.99 23.60 11.05
C ALA A 198 8.20 23.51 10.12
N VAL A 199 8.58 22.29 9.74
CA VAL A 199 9.75 22.04 8.87
C VAL A 199 9.29 21.49 7.52
N LYS A 200 10.02 21.88 6.47
CA LYS A 200 9.83 21.32 5.13
C LYS A 200 10.12 19.82 5.17
N THR A 201 9.31 19.03 4.47
CA THR A 201 9.55 17.58 4.36
C THR A 201 10.84 17.29 3.58
N ASP A 202 11.53 16.22 3.98
CA ASP A 202 12.66 15.60 3.28
C ASP A 202 12.23 14.40 2.41
N PHE A 203 10.95 14.30 2.04
CA PHE A 203 10.42 13.21 1.24
C PHE A 203 10.82 13.34 -0.25
N ALA A 204 12.06 12.94 -0.56
CA ALA A 204 12.62 12.97 -1.91
C ALA A 204 11.73 12.36 -3.01
N PRO A 205 11.01 11.23 -2.81
CA PRO A 205 10.09 10.69 -3.81
C PRO A 205 8.98 11.67 -4.24
N GLY A 206 8.48 12.50 -3.31
CA GLY A 206 7.47 13.51 -3.61
C GLY A 206 8.01 14.61 -4.53
N TYR A 207 9.23 15.09 -4.28
CA TYR A 207 9.89 16.07 -5.13
C TYR A 207 10.20 15.51 -6.52
N LEU A 208 10.76 14.30 -6.61
CA LEU A 208 11.04 13.67 -7.90
C LEU A 208 9.77 13.42 -8.71
N MET A 209 8.68 12.92 -8.08
CA MET A 209 7.41 12.72 -8.78
C MET A 209 6.80 14.04 -9.27
N THR A 210 6.87 15.11 -8.46
CA THR A 210 6.38 16.43 -8.87
C THR A 210 7.19 16.95 -10.06
N ALA A 211 8.52 16.79 -10.03
CA ALA A 211 9.40 17.19 -11.11
C ALA A 211 9.13 16.41 -12.42
N LEU A 212 8.93 15.10 -12.34
CA LEU A 212 8.59 14.25 -13.49
C LEU A 212 7.25 14.64 -14.10
N ALA A 213 6.24 14.89 -13.26
CA ALA A 213 4.93 15.32 -13.72
C ALA A 213 4.98 16.72 -14.36
N ALA A 214 5.70 17.66 -13.76
CA ALA A 214 5.93 18.99 -14.34
C ALA A 214 6.64 18.90 -15.70
N ARG A 215 7.69 18.06 -15.83
CA ARG A 215 8.38 17.83 -17.11
C ARG A 215 7.44 17.24 -18.15
N ALA A 216 6.65 16.23 -17.80
CA ALA A 216 5.70 15.61 -18.72
C ALA A 216 4.63 16.59 -19.24
N LEU A 217 4.38 17.67 -18.49
CA LEU A 217 3.47 18.77 -18.85
C LEU A 217 4.19 19.96 -19.54
N GLY A 218 5.49 19.85 -19.82
CA GLY A 218 6.29 20.91 -20.45
C GLY A 218 6.63 22.09 -19.52
N ARG A 219 6.55 21.90 -18.20
CA ARG A 219 6.84 22.93 -17.17
C ARG A 219 8.26 22.77 -16.64
N GLU A 220 9.25 23.09 -17.47
CA GLU A 220 10.67 22.83 -17.19
C GLU A 220 11.24 23.60 -15.98
N ASP A 221 10.75 24.81 -15.71
CA ASP A 221 11.18 25.61 -14.56
C ASP A 221 10.72 24.96 -13.24
N GLU A 222 9.42 24.63 -13.15
CA GLU A 222 8.84 23.91 -12.01
C GLU A 222 9.52 22.55 -11.82
N ALA A 223 9.76 21.81 -12.90
CA ALA A 223 10.50 20.56 -12.84
C ALA A 223 11.91 20.76 -12.29
N SER A 224 12.60 21.82 -12.72
CA SER A 224 13.96 22.12 -12.30
C SER A 224 14.07 22.50 -10.84
N ASP A 225 13.10 23.23 -10.31
CA ASP A 225 13.04 23.59 -8.89
C ASP A 225 12.84 22.37 -8.00
N HIS A 226 11.93 21.48 -8.37
CA HIS A 226 11.70 20.25 -7.61
C HIS A 226 12.87 19.26 -7.71
N PHE A 227 13.52 19.17 -8.87
CA PHE A 227 14.76 18.39 -8.99
C PHE A 227 15.89 18.95 -8.12
N ARG A 228 16.02 20.27 -8.04
CA ARG A 228 17.00 20.92 -7.16
C ARG A 228 16.74 20.57 -5.70
N GLU A 229 15.48 20.61 -5.28
CA GLU A 229 15.13 20.30 -3.90
C GLU A 229 15.43 18.84 -3.53
N ALA A 230 15.18 17.89 -4.43
CA ALA A 230 15.56 16.49 -4.23
C ALA A 230 17.08 16.33 -4.03
N MET A 231 17.90 17.07 -4.79
CA MET A 231 19.36 17.06 -4.63
C MET A 231 19.83 17.78 -3.35
N THR A 232 19.08 18.77 -2.86
CA THR A 232 19.35 19.40 -1.55
C THR A 232 19.12 18.40 -0.41
N ILE A 233 18.12 17.53 -0.53
CA ILE A 233 17.84 16.47 0.45
C ILE A 233 18.91 15.38 0.42
N ASP A 234 19.26 14.89 -0.77
CA ASP A 234 20.32 13.89 -0.96
C ASP A 234 21.17 14.22 -2.20
N PRO A 235 22.39 14.78 -2.00
CA PRO A 235 23.29 15.12 -3.10
C PRO A 235 23.67 13.94 -4.00
N ARG A 236 23.56 12.69 -3.51
CA ARG A 236 23.84 11.48 -4.32
C ARG A 236 22.86 11.32 -5.48
N LEU A 237 21.74 12.05 -5.47
CA LEU A 237 20.73 12.02 -6.52
C LEU A 237 21.10 12.86 -7.75
N GLU A 238 22.21 13.60 -7.75
CA GLU A 238 22.61 14.45 -8.88
C GLU A 238 22.67 13.70 -10.21
N GLY A 239 23.39 12.56 -10.25
CA GLY A 239 23.49 11.74 -11.46
C GLY A 239 22.14 11.14 -11.89
N LEU A 240 21.31 10.74 -10.93
CA LEU A 240 19.96 10.26 -11.20
C LEU A 240 19.09 11.36 -11.82
N VAL A 241 19.10 12.56 -11.25
CA VAL A 241 18.34 13.71 -11.76
C VAL A 241 18.77 14.08 -13.18
N HIS A 242 20.07 14.03 -13.47
CA HIS A 242 20.58 14.27 -14.83
C HIS A 242 19.94 13.32 -15.85
N GLU A 243 19.92 12.02 -15.56
CA GLU A 243 19.31 11.03 -16.46
C GLU A 243 17.79 11.10 -16.49
N LEU A 244 17.16 11.35 -15.33
CA LEU A 244 15.70 11.51 -15.27
C LEU A 244 15.26 12.59 -16.25
N ARG A 245 15.94 13.72 -16.38
CA ARG A 245 15.59 14.81 -17.32
C ARG A 245 15.55 14.39 -18.80
N ARG A 246 16.27 13.33 -19.17
CA ARG A 246 16.51 12.92 -20.56
C ARG A 246 15.78 11.63 -20.95
N CYS A 247 15.38 10.85 -19.96
CA CYS A 247 14.72 9.57 -20.20
C CYS A 247 13.28 9.75 -20.71
N ASN A 248 12.80 8.73 -21.43
CA ASN A 248 11.39 8.66 -21.87
C ASN A 248 10.57 7.68 -21.02
N THR A 249 11.22 6.90 -20.16
CA THR A 249 10.60 5.92 -19.27
C THR A 249 11.23 6.02 -17.88
N VAL A 250 10.40 5.99 -16.85
CA VAL A 250 10.85 5.92 -15.46
C VAL A 250 10.24 4.69 -14.79
N PHE A 251 11.08 3.90 -14.13
CA PHE A 251 10.62 2.87 -13.21
C PHE A 251 10.70 3.40 -11.79
N VAL A 252 9.60 3.32 -11.04
CA VAL A 252 9.61 3.51 -9.60
C VAL A 252 9.55 2.13 -8.97
N VAL A 253 10.64 1.75 -8.31
CA VAL A 253 10.87 0.38 -7.87
C VAL A 253 10.87 0.30 -6.36
N ASP A 254 9.96 -0.50 -5.85
CA ASP A 254 9.87 -0.86 -4.44
C ASP A 254 10.56 -2.20 -4.21
N TYR A 255 11.46 -2.23 -3.22
CA TYR A 255 12.14 -3.45 -2.82
C TYR A 255 12.14 -3.63 -1.30
N GLY A 256 12.00 -4.89 -0.88
CA GLY A 256 11.97 -5.30 0.52
C GLY A 256 10.66 -4.93 1.22
N ARG A 257 10.46 -5.49 2.41
CA ARG A 257 9.33 -5.13 3.28
C ARG A 257 9.73 -4.00 4.22
N GLY A 258 8.86 -3.01 4.31
CA GLY A 258 9.01 -1.87 5.19
C GLY A 258 8.98 -2.24 6.68
N PRO A 259 9.08 -1.23 7.55
CA PRO A 259 9.10 -1.43 8.97
C PRO A 259 7.72 -1.90 9.48
N ARG A 260 7.73 -2.74 10.51
CA ARG A 260 6.50 -3.19 11.17
C ARG A 260 6.25 -2.33 12.40
N LYS A 261 4.98 -2.00 12.67
CA LYS A 261 4.61 -1.35 13.94
C LYS A 261 4.42 -2.41 15.02
N VAL A 262 5.17 -2.30 16.12
CA VAL A 262 5.07 -3.22 17.28
C VAL A 262 4.70 -2.44 18.53
N ALA A 263 3.97 -3.08 19.44
CA ALA A 263 3.74 -2.53 20.77
C ALA A 263 4.91 -2.87 21.72
N TYR A 264 5.20 -1.99 22.68
CA TYR A 264 6.25 -2.17 23.67
C TYR A 264 5.95 -1.41 24.98
N GLY A 265 6.82 -1.59 25.98
CA GLY A 265 6.73 -0.93 27.29
C GLY A 265 5.72 -1.58 28.24
N PRO A 266 5.47 -0.96 29.41
CA PRO A 266 4.47 -1.45 30.36
C PRO A 266 3.10 -1.53 29.69
N ASP A 267 2.46 -2.69 29.81
CA ASP A 267 1.11 -2.95 29.31
C ASP A 267 0.93 -2.73 27.79
N ASN A 268 2.01 -2.79 27.00
CA ASN A 268 2.00 -2.53 25.55
C ASN A 268 1.39 -1.16 25.19
N ALA A 269 1.59 -0.16 26.07
CA ALA A 269 0.99 1.16 25.93
C ALA A 269 1.67 2.06 24.89
N PHE A 270 2.84 1.66 24.39
CA PHE A 270 3.58 2.38 23.36
C PHE A 270 3.71 1.54 22.10
N SER A 271 3.84 2.19 20.95
CA SER A 271 4.18 1.55 19.69
C SER A 271 5.44 2.13 19.09
N ARG A 272 6.16 1.35 18.29
CA ARG A 272 7.28 1.85 17.49
C ARG A 272 7.37 1.09 16.18
N PHE A 273 7.99 1.72 15.19
CA PHE A 273 8.34 1.06 13.95
C PHE A 273 9.68 0.35 14.10
N GLU A 274 9.70 -0.94 13.78
CA GLU A 274 10.91 -1.77 13.75
C GLU A 274 11.19 -2.24 12.33
N PRO A 275 12.43 -2.08 11.82
CA PRO A 275 12.78 -2.58 10.51
C PRO A 275 12.64 -4.10 10.47
N MET A 276 11.92 -4.64 9.48
CA MET A 276 11.83 -6.08 9.27
C MET A 276 13.15 -6.65 8.73
N ARG A 277 13.83 -5.88 7.89
CA ARG A 277 15.21 -6.07 7.46
C ARG A 277 15.91 -4.72 7.54
N ARG A 278 17.16 -4.70 8.01
CA ARG A 278 17.96 -3.47 8.02
C ARG A 278 18.32 -3.06 6.60
N SER A 279 18.32 -1.76 6.36
CA SER A 279 18.75 -1.18 5.09
C SER A 279 20.27 -1.22 4.99
N ASP A 280 20.75 -1.51 3.77
CA ASP A 280 22.17 -1.76 3.50
C ASP A 280 22.76 -0.79 2.46
N GLY A 281 22.00 0.25 2.07
CA GLY A 281 22.45 1.31 1.16
C GLY A 281 22.67 0.90 -0.30
N ARG A 282 22.48 -0.39 -0.64
CA ARG A 282 22.74 -0.91 -1.99
C ARG A 282 21.84 -0.29 -3.05
N GLY A 283 22.43 0.01 -4.20
CA GLY A 283 21.73 0.54 -5.36
C GLY A 283 20.87 -0.49 -6.07
N LEU A 284 20.13 -0.05 -7.08
CA LEU A 284 19.41 -0.89 -8.01
C LEU A 284 20.10 -0.85 -9.37
N LEU A 285 20.51 -2.02 -9.85
CA LEU A 285 21.09 -2.24 -11.16
C LEU A 285 19.97 -2.33 -12.20
N LEU A 286 20.10 -1.57 -13.28
CA LEU A 286 19.34 -1.70 -14.51
C LEU A 286 20.24 -2.31 -15.58
N ARG A 287 19.79 -3.38 -16.24
CA ARG A 287 20.41 -3.91 -17.45
C ARG A 287 19.40 -3.85 -18.59
N GLN A 288 19.78 -3.20 -19.68
CA GLN A 288 18.98 -3.13 -20.90
C GLN A 288 19.86 -3.58 -22.06
N ALA A 289 19.30 -4.45 -22.92
CA ALA A 289 20.02 -4.94 -24.10
C ALA A 289 20.52 -3.75 -24.95
N GLY A 290 21.81 -3.71 -25.22
CA GLY A 290 22.45 -2.65 -26.01
C GLY A 290 22.75 -1.33 -25.28
N ALA A 291 22.21 -1.09 -24.08
CA ALA A 291 22.40 0.18 -23.34
C ALA A 291 23.37 0.08 -22.15
N GLY A 292 23.95 -1.10 -21.89
CA GLY A 292 24.88 -1.34 -20.79
C GLY A 292 24.19 -1.52 -19.42
N ASN A 293 24.98 -1.51 -18.36
CA ASN A 293 24.51 -1.62 -16.98
C ASN A 293 24.61 -0.25 -16.31
N ALA A 294 23.56 0.17 -15.63
CA ALA A 294 23.54 1.37 -14.79
C ALA A 294 23.13 1.02 -13.36
N ALA A 295 23.63 1.75 -12.37
CA ALA A 295 23.30 1.56 -10.96
C ALA A 295 22.72 2.86 -10.40
N TRP A 296 21.58 2.77 -9.71
CA TRP A 296 20.87 3.92 -9.17
C TRP A 296 20.75 3.83 -7.65
N PRO A 297 21.00 4.92 -6.91
CA PRO A 297 20.86 4.92 -5.45
C PRO A 297 19.40 4.77 -5.03
N ALA A 298 19.17 4.27 -3.81
CA ALA A 298 17.86 4.38 -3.19
C ALA A 298 17.51 5.84 -2.97
N VAL A 299 16.36 6.28 -3.46
CA VAL A 299 15.83 7.64 -3.28
C VAL A 299 15.26 7.82 -1.88
N SER A 300 14.71 6.74 -1.31
CA SER A 300 14.13 6.77 0.03
C SER A 300 14.36 5.45 0.76
N ASP A 301 14.69 5.56 2.04
CA ASP A 301 14.78 4.45 2.99
C ASP A 301 13.65 4.57 4.01
N VAL A 302 12.62 3.75 3.85
CA VAL A 302 11.39 3.84 4.65
C VAL A 302 11.65 3.42 6.10
N ASN A 303 12.63 2.55 6.36
CA ASN A 303 13.03 2.23 7.73
C ASN A 303 13.60 3.45 8.45
N GLN A 304 14.44 4.23 7.75
CA GLN A 304 15.01 5.46 8.30
C GLN A 304 13.92 6.52 8.50
N MET A 305 13.00 6.67 7.56
CA MET A 305 11.86 7.57 7.69
C MET A 305 11.02 7.22 8.93
N ALA A 306 10.61 5.96 9.07
CA ALA A 306 9.73 5.52 10.15
C ALA A 306 10.35 5.61 11.56
N THR A 307 11.68 5.72 11.65
CA THR A 307 12.41 5.90 12.91
C THR A 307 12.77 7.35 13.21
N SER A 308 12.55 8.27 12.25
CA SER A 308 12.85 9.69 12.41
C SER A 308 11.73 10.42 13.17
N HIS A 309 12.10 11.24 14.17
CA HIS A 309 11.13 11.98 14.99
C HIS A 309 10.20 12.88 14.16
N ARG A 310 10.72 13.49 13.08
CA ARG A 310 9.90 14.33 12.16
C ARG A 310 8.74 13.56 11.51
N TRP A 311 8.91 12.25 11.33
CA TRP A 311 8.02 11.37 10.59
C TRP A 311 7.18 10.46 11.48
N ASN A 312 7.57 10.28 12.76
CA ASN A 312 6.93 9.41 13.74
C ASN A 312 6.54 10.19 15.03
N ASN A 313 6.06 11.42 14.87
CA ASN A 313 5.79 12.34 15.99
C ASN A 313 4.49 12.07 16.75
N LEU A 314 3.52 11.34 16.18
CA LEU A 314 2.23 11.07 16.84
C LEU A 314 2.39 10.14 18.05
N GLU A 315 3.45 9.33 18.05
CA GLU A 315 3.75 8.43 19.16
C GLU A 315 4.29 9.16 20.38
N ASP A 316 5.11 10.20 20.19
CA ASP A 316 5.66 11.00 21.29
C ASP A 316 4.53 11.64 22.11
N VAL A 317 3.46 12.10 21.44
CA VAL A 317 2.22 12.60 22.07
C VAL A 317 1.54 11.54 22.94
N ARG A 318 1.46 10.29 22.45
CA ARG A 318 0.83 9.18 23.20
C ARG A 318 1.67 8.76 24.39
N SER A 319 2.99 8.78 24.24
CA SER A 319 3.91 8.43 25.31
C SER A 319 3.74 9.34 26.54
N ALA A 320 3.52 10.63 26.28
CA ALA A 320 3.20 11.61 27.31
C ALA A 320 1.89 11.27 28.03
N LYS A 321 0.83 10.90 27.31
CA LYS A 321 -0.48 10.54 27.89
C LYS A 321 -0.43 9.35 28.85
N SER A 322 0.26 8.26 28.46
CA SER A 322 0.38 7.07 29.32
C SER A 322 1.19 7.36 30.60
N THR A 323 2.23 8.20 30.48
CA THR A 323 3.02 8.67 31.62
C THR A 323 2.17 9.50 32.58
N ILE A 324 1.32 10.39 32.05
CA ILE A 324 0.36 11.17 32.83
C ILE A 324 -0.65 10.25 33.52
N GLY A 325 -1.25 9.29 32.81
CA GLY A 325 -2.20 8.33 33.37
C GLY A 325 -1.61 7.54 34.53
N SER A 326 -0.35 7.11 34.41
CA SER A 326 0.38 6.42 35.48
C SER A 326 0.62 7.33 36.69
N ALA A 327 0.99 8.59 36.46
CA ALA A 327 1.16 9.57 37.53
C ALA A 327 -0.16 9.89 38.26
N LEU A 328 -1.27 10.00 37.53
CA LEU A 328 -2.60 10.18 38.10
C LEU A 328 -3.04 8.96 38.91
N LEU A 329 -2.78 7.75 38.41
CA LEU A 329 -3.10 6.52 39.13
C LEU A 329 -2.33 6.44 40.47
N ILE A 330 -1.02 6.68 40.44
CA ILE A 330 -0.17 6.64 41.65
C ILE A 330 -0.53 7.78 42.61
N GLY A 331 -0.69 9.00 42.09
CA GLY A 331 -1.04 10.18 42.90
C GLY A 331 -2.43 10.04 43.52
N GLY A 332 -3.43 9.63 42.75
CA GLY A 332 -4.81 9.44 43.19
C GLY A 332 -4.94 8.34 44.25
N THR A 333 -4.27 7.20 44.05
CA THR A 333 -4.26 6.12 45.06
C THR A 333 -3.55 6.55 46.34
N SER A 334 -2.42 7.27 46.23
CA SER A 334 -1.71 7.80 47.40
C SER A 334 -2.56 8.79 48.21
N VAL A 335 -3.23 9.74 47.54
CA VAL A 335 -4.15 10.68 48.20
C VAL A 335 -5.35 9.96 48.83
N ALA A 336 -5.89 8.94 48.15
CA ALA A 336 -7.00 8.13 48.68
C ALA A 336 -6.62 7.33 49.93
N MET A 337 -5.37 6.88 50.05
CA MET A 337 -4.89 6.07 51.17
C MET A 337 -4.34 6.88 52.35
N MET A 338 -3.74 8.05 52.10
CA MET A 338 -3.02 8.83 53.12
C MET A 338 -3.82 10.01 53.68
N SER A 339 -4.98 10.35 53.12
CA SER A 339 -5.82 11.45 53.60
C SER A 339 -6.82 10.97 54.65
N ASP A 340 -6.89 11.65 55.80
CA ASP A 340 -7.94 11.45 56.82
C ASP A 340 -9.26 12.17 56.47
N ASN A 341 -9.25 13.05 55.45
CA ASN A 341 -10.44 13.74 54.97
C ASN A 341 -11.17 12.92 53.89
N ARG A 342 -12.44 12.61 54.15
CA ARG A 342 -13.32 11.82 53.29
C ARG A 342 -13.51 12.43 51.89
N ASP A 343 -13.54 13.75 51.77
CA ASP A 343 -13.68 14.42 50.47
C ASP A 343 -12.43 14.26 49.62
N ALA A 344 -11.25 14.39 50.24
CA ALA A 344 -9.98 14.16 49.57
C ALA A 344 -9.77 12.68 49.20
N GLN A 345 -10.32 11.73 49.97
CA GLN A 345 -10.33 10.32 49.60
C GLN A 345 -11.17 10.06 48.34
N TRP A 346 -12.36 10.66 48.25
CA TRP A 346 -13.21 10.55 47.05
C TRP A 346 -12.57 11.20 45.82
N ILE A 347 -11.93 12.35 45.99
CA ILE A 347 -11.16 13.00 44.91
C ILE A 347 -10.00 12.09 44.47
N GLY A 348 -9.24 11.53 45.41
CA GLY A 348 -8.14 10.61 45.13
C GLY A 348 -8.59 9.36 44.37
N LEU A 349 -9.73 8.76 44.79
CA LEU A 349 -10.32 7.61 44.10
C LEU A 349 -10.81 7.97 42.70
N GLY A 350 -11.44 9.14 42.52
CA GLY A 350 -11.86 9.64 41.22
C GLY A 350 -10.68 9.86 40.27
N VAL A 351 -9.58 10.44 40.77
CA VAL A 351 -8.33 10.62 40.01
C VAL A 351 -7.67 9.27 39.67
N ALA A 352 -7.66 8.33 40.61
CA ALA A 352 -7.15 6.98 40.37
C ALA A 352 -7.97 6.22 39.33
N LEU A 353 -9.31 6.32 39.39
CA LEU A 353 -10.21 5.73 38.40
C LEU A 353 -10.03 6.35 37.02
N ALA A 354 -9.90 7.68 36.93
CA ALA A 354 -9.57 8.35 35.69
C ALA A 354 -8.22 7.88 35.13
N GLY A 355 -7.19 7.77 35.98
CA GLY A 355 -5.89 7.20 35.61
C GLY A 355 -5.98 5.76 35.13
N ALA A 356 -6.82 4.93 35.76
CA ALA A 356 -7.05 3.54 35.36
C ALA A 356 -7.80 3.43 34.02
N ILE A 357 -8.82 4.26 33.77
CA ILE A 357 -9.53 4.33 32.48
C ILE A 357 -8.58 4.78 31.37
N MET A 358 -7.82 5.85 31.60
CA MET A 358 -6.80 6.33 30.67
C MET A 358 -5.78 5.23 30.36
N LYS A 359 -5.31 4.50 31.38
CA LYS A 359 -4.37 3.39 31.23
C LYS A 359 -4.98 2.18 30.50
N ALA A 360 -6.22 1.80 30.80
CA ALA A 360 -6.90 0.68 30.14
C ALA A 360 -7.17 0.95 28.65
N SER A 361 -7.39 2.22 28.28
CA SER A 361 -7.53 2.67 26.89
C SER A 361 -6.20 2.87 26.15
N ALA A 362 -5.06 2.70 26.84
CA ALA A 362 -3.74 3.06 26.34
C ALA A 362 -3.05 1.98 25.48
N VAL A 363 -3.68 0.82 25.24
CA VAL A 363 -3.09 -0.21 24.37
C VAL A 363 -2.73 0.41 23.02
N ALA A 364 -1.47 0.26 22.63
CA ALA A 364 -0.96 0.93 21.46
C ALA A 364 -1.61 0.40 20.18
N ASP A 365 -1.96 1.31 19.28
CA ASP A 365 -2.46 0.96 17.96
C ASP A 365 -1.32 0.50 17.06
N THR A 366 -1.23 -0.81 16.86
CA THR A 366 -0.19 -1.44 16.02
C THR A 366 -0.61 -1.56 14.55
N ARG A 367 -1.77 -1.02 14.17
CA ARG A 367 -2.19 -0.99 12.77
C ARG A 367 -1.29 -0.06 11.97
N HIS A 368 -0.85 -0.55 10.82
CA HIS A 368 0.06 0.12 9.92
C HIS A 368 -0.10 -0.47 8.52
N LEU A 369 0.45 0.21 7.51
CA LEU A 369 0.47 -0.24 6.13
C LEU A 369 1.57 -1.27 5.92
N GLU A 370 1.23 -2.56 5.99
CA GLU A 370 2.19 -3.68 5.93
C GLU A 370 2.91 -3.80 4.58
N PHE A 371 2.31 -3.21 3.53
CA PHE A 371 2.84 -3.24 2.19
C PHE A 371 3.73 -2.04 1.87
N THR A 372 4.19 -1.27 2.86
CA THR A 372 5.26 -0.31 2.62
C THR A 372 6.55 -1.03 2.17
N PRO A 373 7.39 -0.41 1.34
CA PRO A 373 8.65 -0.98 0.91
C PRO A 373 9.73 -0.72 1.95
N GLN A 374 10.84 -1.43 1.86
CA GLN A 374 12.03 -1.07 2.62
C GLN A 374 12.72 0.14 1.99
N ARG A 375 12.83 0.13 0.66
CA ARG A 375 13.51 1.14 -0.15
C ARG A 375 12.74 1.44 -1.42
N ILE A 376 12.85 2.69 -1.86
CA ILE A 376 12.25 3.18 -3.11
C ILE A 376 13.39 3.64 -4.02
N TYR A 377 13.36 3.20 -5.27
CA TYR A 377 14.30 3.61 -6.32
C TYR A 377 13.55 4.30 -7.45
N PHE A 378 14.20 5.26 -8.09
CA PHE A 378 13.77 5.80 -9.37
C PHE A 378 14.83 5.39 -10.39
N VAL A 379 14.42 4.76 -11.48
CA VAL A 379 15.32 4.20 -12.48
C VAL A 379 14.94 4.76 -13.85
N PRO A 380 15.74 5.67 -14.40
CA PRO A 380 15.55 6.19 -15.76
C PRO A 380 15.90 5.12 -16.79
N ALA A 381 15.12 5.05 -17.87
CA ALA A 381 15.41 4.23 -19.03
C ALA A 381 14.95 4.92 -20.32
N THR A 382 15.58 4.55 -21.43
CA THR A 382 15.21 5.02 -22.76
C THR A 382 14.76 3.83 -23.59
N ILE A 383 13.45 3.75 -23.82
CA ILE A 383 12.82 2.67 -24.57
C ILE A 383 12.52 3.17 -25.98
N THR A 384 13.25 2.65 -26.97
CA THR A 384 13.12 3.02 -28.39
C THR A 384 12.49 1.92 -29.23
N GLU A 385 12.58 0.68 -28.79
CA GLU A 385 12.10 -0.50 -29.50
C GLU A 385 10.86 -1.08 -28.81
N ARG A 386 9.97 -1.68 -29.62
CA ARG A 386 8.82 -2.41 -29.11
C ARG A 386 9.26 -3.69 -28.42
N ALA A 387 8.45 -4.14 -27.47
CA ALA A 387 8.69 -5.35 -26.69
C ALA A 387 10.08 -5.43 -26.03
N THR A 388 10.63 -4.28 -25.64
CA THR A 388 11.90 -4.21 -24.91
C THR A 388 11.77 -4.97 -23.58
N ALA A 389 12.82 -5.74 -23.24
CA ALA A 389 12.98 -6.32 -21.92
C ALA A 389 14.06 -5.55 -21.13
N ILE A 390 13.80 -5.34 -19.85
CA ILE A 390 14.78 -4.76 -18.92
C ILE A 390 14.96 -5.67 -17.72
N GLU A 391 16.15 -5.68 -17.15
CA GLU A 391 16.46 -6.42 -15.93
C GLU A 391 16.74 -5.45 -14.79
N LEU A 392 16.14 -5.72 -13.63
CA LEU A 392 16.34 -5.02 -12.37
C LEU A 392 16.97 -5.99 -11.37
N GLU A 393 17.99 -5.54 -10.64
CA GLU A 393 18.65 -6.35 -9.61
C GLU A 393 19.18 -5.43 -8.51
N VAL A 394 18.87 -5.70 -7.24
CA VAL A 394 19.54 -5.02 -6.13
C VAL A 394 21.00 -5.41 -6.13
N GLU A 395 21.90 -4.44 -6.11
CA GLU A 395 23.34 -4.65 -6.27
C GLU A 395 23.85 -5.74 -5.29
N GLY A 396 24.50 -6.78 -5.82
CA GLY A 396 25.01 -7.90 -5.02
C GLY A 396 23.95 -8.84 -4.43
N ASP A 397 22.68 -8.73 -4.83
CA ASP A 397 21.61 -9.67 -4.49
C ASP A 397 21.02 -10.30 -5.75
N SER A 398 21.69 -11.35 -6.27
CA SER A 398 21.20 -12.07 -7.46
C SER A 398 19.81 -12.69 -7.27
N THR A 399 19.38 -12.93 -6.03
CA THR A 399 18.05 -13.49 -5.76
C THR A 399 16.94 -12.46 -5.99
N SER A 400 17.28 -11.17 -5.97
CA SER A 400 16.34 -10.07 -6.26
C SER A 400 16.06 -9.87 -7.75
N ARG A 401 16.82 -10.52 -8.65
CA ARG A 401 16.74 -10.28 -10.09
C ARG A 401 15.32 -10.44 -10.63
N MET A 402 14.89 -9.46 -11.42
CA MET A 402 13.61 -9.45 -12.11
C MET A 402 13.76 -8.90 -13.54
N THR A 403 13.23 -9.61 -14.52
CA THR A 403 13.16 -9.19 -15.92
C THR A 403 11.74 -8.74 -16.25
N LEU A 404 11.59 -7.47 -16.61
CA LEU A 404 10.33 -6.85 -17.02
C LEU A 404 10.28 -6.86 -18.55
N ALA A 405 9.29 -7.55 -19.11
CA ALA A 405 9.17 -7.75 -20.55
C ALA A 405 8.01 -6.93 -21.16
N GLY A 406 8.04 -6.80 -22.48
CA GLY A 406 6.93 -6.23 -23.26
C GLY A 406 6.84 -4.71 -23.24
N LEU A 407 7.90 -4.00 -22.86
CA LEU A 407 7.88 -2.54 -22.83
C LEU A 407 7.88 -1.98 -24.25
N ASN A 408 6.89 -1.15 -24.55
CA ASN A 408 6.85 -0.36 -25.76
C ASN A 408 7.34 1.07 -25.49
N PRO A 409 7.86 1.77 -26.51
CA PRO A 409 8.15 3.19 -26.40
C PRO A 409 6.90 3.98 -26.02
N PRO A 410 7.02 5.06 -25.24
CA PRO A 410 5.88 5.91 -24.92
C PRO A 410 5.26 6.49 -26.20
N ARG A 411 3.94 6.67 -26.20
CA ARG A 411 3.22 7.28 -27.33
C ARG A 411 3.70 8.72 -27.54
N ALA A 412 3.83 9.12 -28.81
CA ALA A 412 4.14 10.49 -29.22
C ALA A 412 5.39 11.12 -28.55
N GLY A 413 6.39 10.30 -28.18
CA GLY A 413 7.61 10.78 -27.53
C GLY A 413 7.42 11.34 -26.12
N GLY A 414 6.26 11.08 -25.50
CA GLY A 414 5.97 11.51 -24.13
C GLY A 414 6.79 10.76 -23.08
N LEU A 415 6.56 11.11 -21.81
CA LEU A 415 7.07 10.35 -20.67
C LEU A 415 6.08 9.22 -20.31
N GLN A 416 6.59 8.04 -19.99
CA GLN A 416 5.81 7.00 -19.32
C GLN A 416 6.44 6.58 -18.00
N LEU A 417 5.60 6.10 -17.07
CA LEU A 417 6.04 5.57 -15.79
C LEU A 417 5.55 4.13 -15.61
N ARG A 418 6.37 3.31 -14.94
CA ARG A 418 6.01 1.98 -14.46
C ARG A 418 6.35 1.87 -12.98
N TYR A 419 5.35 1.52 -12.17
CA TYR A 419 5.60 1.07 -10.81
C TYR A 419 5.92 -0.42 -10.80
N VAL A 420 6.96 -0.80 -10.06
CA VAL A 420 7.43 -2.17 -9.96
C VAL A 420 7.65 -2.50 -8.51
N ARG A 421 6.95 -3.52 -8.00
CA ARG A 421 7.28 -4.11 -6.70
C ARG A 421 8.03 -5.41 -6.91
N MET A 422 9.30 -5.41 -6.54
CA MET A 422 10.14 -6.61 -6.63
C MET A 422 9.77 -7.58 -5.49
N PRO A 423 9.66 -8.89 -5.75
CA PRO A 423 9.39 -9.87 -4.71
C PRO A 423 10.52 -9.85 -3.68
N SER A 424 10.15 -9.86 -2.41
CA SER A 424 11.12 -9.95 -1.32
C SER A 424 11.62 -11.38 -1.11
N MET A 425 10.83 -12.37 -1.54
CA MET A 425 11.24 -13.76 -1.65
C MET A 425 11.88 -14.00 -3.02
N GLY A 426 13.21 -13.98 -3.06
CA GLY A 426 13.98 -14.23 -4.27
C GLY A 426 13.79 -15.65 -4.84
N GLY A 427 14.34 -15.86 -6.03
CA GLY A 427 14.33 -17.18 -6.69
C GLY A 427 13.01 -17.57 -7.35
N GLN A 428 12.13 -16.61 -7.60
CA GLN A 428 10.92 -16.85 -8.39
C GLN A 428 11.29 -17.10 -9.85
N THR A 429 10.94 -18.26 -10.40
CA THR A 429 11.25 -18.63 -11.79
C THR A 429 10.62 -17.66 -12.80
N TRP A 430 9.39 -17.21 -12.53
CA TRP A 430 8.70 -16.22 -13.36
C TRP A 430 9.41 -14.86 -13.36
N ALA A 431 10.14 -14.51 -12.30
CA ALA A 431 10.79 -13.21 -12.20
C ALA A 431 11.93 -13.07 -13.21
N VAL A 432 12.56 -14.15 -13.65
CA VAL A 432 13.71 -14.12 -14.59
C VAL A 432 13.37 -14.64 -15.99
N ALA A 433 12.09 -14.87 -16.30
CA ALA A 433 11.69 -15.53 -17.55
C ALA A 433 11.96 -14.67 -18.80
N GLY A 434 11.79 -13.35 -18.70
CA GLY A 434 12.15 -12.36 -19.73
C GLY A 434 11.37 -12.39 -21.06
N THR A 435 10.64 -13.46 -21.35
CA THR A 435 9.86 -13.62 -22.59
C THR A 435 8.39 -13.90 -22.27
N PRO A 436 7.44 -13.09 -22.79
CA PRO A 436 6.02 -13.38 -22.66
C PRO A 436 5.62 -14.70 -23.35
N ARG A 437 4.77 -15.47 -22.67
CA ARG A 437 4.21 -16.77 -23.05
C ARG A 437 2.74 -16.69 -23.45
N TYR A 438 2.12 -15.54 -23.25
CA TYR A 438 0.75 -15.26 -23.63
C TYR A 438 0.68 -13.88 -24.29
N ARG A 439 -0.22 -13.76 -25.27
CA ARG A 439 -0.57 -12.48 -25.89
C ARG A 439 -1.70 -11.80 -25.10
N SER A 440 -1.72 -10.47 -25.02
CA SER A 440 -2.78 -9.71 -24.36
C SER A 440 -2.98 -8.32 -24.97
N ALA A 441 -3.97 -7.57 -24.47
CA ALA A 441 -4.12 -6.16 -24.79
C ALA A 441 -2.88 -5.30 -24.42
N SER A 442 -2.12 -5.71 -23.40
CA SER A 442 -0.89 -5.04 -22.97
C SER A 442 0.36 -5.47 -23.75
N TYR A 443 0.26 -6.53 -24.56
CA TYR A 443 1.37 -7.09 -25.33
C TYR A 443 0.86 -7.78 -26.60
N ASP A 444 1.03 -7.09 -27.73
CA ASP A 444 0.48 -7.43 -29.04
C ASP A 444 1.49 -8.07 -30.00
N GLU A 445 2.71 -8.35 -29.55
CA GLU A 445 3.66 -9.13 -30.36
C GLU A 445 3.21 -10.60 -30.48
N PRO A 446 3.57 -11.28 -31.57
CA PRO A 446 3.27 -12.70 -31.74
C PRO A 446 3.87 -13.55 -30.62
N VAL A 447 3.09 -14.53 -30.17
CA VAL A 447 3.54 -15.57 -29.22
C VAL A 447 3.18 -16.93 -29.77
N GLU A 448 4.06 -17.92 -29.61
CA GLU A 448 3.75 -19.30 -29.99
C GLU A 448 2.45 -19.77 -29.33
N GLY A 449 1.46 -20.16 -30.15
CA GLY A 449 0.12 -20.59 -29.72
C GLY A 449 -0.90 -19.47 -29.55
N ASP A 450 -0.61 -18.23 -29.98
CA ASP A 450 -1.56 -17.10 -29.99
C ASP A 450 -2.59 -17.14 -31.13
N ASP A 451 -2.66 -18.26 -31.83
CA ASP A 451 -3.56 -18.55 -32.94
C ASP A 451 -4.96 -18.98 -32.49
N MET A 452 -5.19 -19.05 -31.17
CA MET A 452 -6.47 -19.41 -30.55
C MET A 452 -6.60 -18.76 -29.16
N PRO A 453 -7.83 -18.42 -28.70
CA PRO A 453 -8.02 -17.89 -27.36
C PRO A 453 -7.73 -18.94 -26.28
N TYR A 454 -7.22 -18.49 -25.13
CA TYR A 454 -6.84 -19.34 -23.99
C TYR A 454 -8.00 -20.19 -23.45
N ILE A 455 -9.23 -19.66 -23.47
CA ILE A 455 -10.43 -20.41 -23.05
C ILE A 455 -10.73 -21.63 -23.93
N LEU A 456 -10.16 -21.69 -25.13
CA LEU A 456 -10.24 -22.82 -26.07
C LEU A 456 -8.93 -23.59 -26.19
N GLY A 457 -7.95 -23.31 -25.32
CA GLY A 457 -6.66 -24.04 -25.26
C GLY A 457 -5.48 -23.38 -25.96
N GLY A 458 -5.63 -22.13 -26.43
CA GLY A 458 -4.53 -21.36 -27.01
C GLY A 458 -3.74 -20.56 -25.96
N ARG A 459 -2.97 -19.57 -26.42
CA ARG A 459 -2.16 -18.66 -25.58
C ARG A 459 -2.49 -17.19 -25.80
N ASP A 460 -3.63 -16.89 -26.44
CA ASP A 460 -4.13 -15.52 -26.49
C ASP A 460 -5.16 -15.25 -25.38
N VAL A 461 -4.89 -14.26 -24.53
CA VAL A 461 -5.82 -13.72 -23.52
C VAL A 461 -6.23 -12.28 -23.84
N SER A 462 -6.12 -11.88 -25.10
CA SER A 462 -6.61 -10.58 -25.60
C SER A 462 -8.14 -10.53 -25.66
N LEU A 463 -8.67 -9.31 -25.76
CA LEU A 463 -10.09 -9.07 -25.98
C LEU A 463 -10.54 -9.62 -27.34
N PRO A 464 -11.81 -10.07 -27.46
CA PRO A 464 -12.37 -10.57 -28.72
C PRO A 464 -12.61 -9.41 -29.71
N THR A 465 -11.54 -8.93 -30.34
CA THR A 465 -11.57 -7.87 -31.36
C THR A 465 -11.56 -8.46 -32.76
N ALA A 466 -11.94 -7.67 -33.78
CA ALA A 466 -11.84 -8.08 -35.18
C ALA A 466 -10.41 -8.53 -35.55
N ALA A 467 -9.39 -7.77 -35.11
CA ALA A 467 -7.99 -8.13 -35.35
C ALA A 467 -7.57 -9.45 -34.66
N ALA A 468 -8.16 -9.79 -33.52
CA ALA A 468 -7.94 -11.08 -32.88
C ALA A 468 -8.58 -12.22 -33.69
N MET A 469 -9.82 -12.04 -34.14
CA MET A 469 -10.52 -13.01 -34.98
C MET A 469 -9.80 -13.22 -36.32
N ASP A 470 -9.37 -12.16 -37.00
CA ASP A 470 -8.61 -12.25 -38.26
C ASP A 470 -7.33 -13.09 -38.11
N ARG A 471 -6.67 -13.00 -36.94
CA ARG A 471 -5.49 -13.82 -36.65
C ARG A 471 -5.89 -15.29 -36.47
N TYR A 472 -6.94 -15.58 -35.71
CA TYR A 472 -7.43 -16.95 -35.54
C TYR A 472 -7.87 -17.57 -36.87
N HIS A 473 -8.63 -16.82 -37.67
CA HIS A 473 -9.12 -17.25 -38.98
C HIS A 473 -7.99 -17.54 -39.96
N ARG A 474 -6.95 -16.69 -40.00
CA ARG A 474 -5.76 -16.94 -40.84
C ARG A 474 -4.98 -18.18 -40.43
N ALA A 475 -5.04 -18.57 -39.16
CA ALA A 475 -4.47 -19.83 -38.68
C ALA A 475 -5.40 -21.04 -38.92
N GLY A 476 -6.57 -20.84 -39.54
CA GLY A 476 -7.57 -21.89 -39.76
C GLY A 476 -8.41 -22.23 -38.53
N ASN A 477 -8.29 -21.46 -37.44
CA ASN A 477 -9.08 -21.64 -36.22
C ASN A 477 -10.31 -20.71 -36.24
N LEU A 478 -11.44 -21.18 -35.67
CA LEU A 478 -12.64 -20.37 -35.42
C LEU A 478 -13.23 -19.67 -36.66
N THR A 479 -13.03 -20.23 -37.85
CA THR A 479 -13.44 -19.62 -39.13
C THR A 479 -14.96 -19.43 -39.28
N ASP A 480 -15.75 -20.13 -38.46
CA ASP A 480 -17.20 -20.05 -38.37
C ASP A 480 -17.70 -19.17 -37.20
N MET A 481 -16.80 -18.48 -36.49
CA MET A 481 -17.12 -17.67 -35.32
C MET A 481 -16.75 -16.20 -35.53
N THR A 482 -17.62 -15.32 -35.06
CA THR A 482 -17.47 -13.87 -35.02
C THR A 482 -16.88 -13.39 -33.69
N SER A 483 -16.41 -12.14 -33.63
CA SER A 483 -15.94 -11.53 -32.37
C SER A 483 -17.06 -11.46 -31.32
N VAL A 484 -18.30 -11.19 -31.74
CA VAL A 484 -19.48 -11.10 -30.86
C VAL A 484 -19.81 -12.46 -30.24
N GLU A 485 -19.73 -13.55 -31.01
CA GLU A 485 -19.95 -14.89 -30.48
C GLU A 485 -18.87 -15.29 -29.48
N LEU A 486 -17.60 -14.96 -29.75
CA LEU A 486 -16.52 -15.20 -28.79
C LEU A 486 -16.70 -14.35 -27.52
N GLU A 487 -17.15 -13.10 -27.65
CA GLU A 487 -17.51 -12.25 -26.51
C GLU A 487 -18.63 -12.88 -25.66
N ASN A 488 -19.67 -13.41 -26.31
CA ASN A 488 -20.76 -14.09 -25.62
C ASN A 488 -20.27 -15.33 -24.86
N LEU A 489 -19.28 -16.07 -25.38
CA LEU A 489 -18.65 -17.18 -24.64
C LEU A 489 -17.92 -16.70 -23.39
N TYR A 490 -17.16 -15.61 -23.47
CA TYR A 490 -16.52 -15.02 -22.29
C TYR A 490 -17.57 -14.60 -21.24
N ARG A 491 -18.67 -13.97 -21.68
CA ARG A 491 -19.76 -13.58 -20.78
C ARG A 491 -20.46 -14.79 -20.15
N ALA A 492 -20.66 -15.87 -20.91
CA ALA A 492 -21.21 -17.14 -20.40
C ALA A 492 -20.31 -17.80 -19.34
N GLU A 493 -18.99 -17.67 -19.48
CA GLU A 493 -18.01 -18.07 -18.46
C GLU A 493 -17.94 -17.12 -17.24
N GLY A 494 -18.66 -16.00 -17.30
CA GLY A 494 -18.62 -14.94 -16.30
C GLY A 494 -17.32 -14.13 -16.31
N ILE A 495 -16.56 -14.15 -17.40
CA ILE A 495 -15.27 -13.45 -17.52
C ILE A 495 -15.51 -11.95 -17.82
N ALA A 496 -14.97 -11.07 -16.97
CA ALA A 496 -14.93 -9.64 -17.21
C ALA A 496 -13.89 -9.28 -18.27
N LEU A 497 -14.32 -8.50 -19.27
CA LEU A 497 -13.49 -8.08 -20.39
C LEU A 497 -12.82 -6.72 -20.13
N SER A 498 -13.48 -5.85 -19.37
CA SER A 498 -13.02 -4.51 -19.05
C SER A 498 -12.96 -4.27 -17.54
N VAL A 499 -12.39 -3.15 -17.09
CA VAL A 499 -12.42 -2.74 -15.68
C VAL A 499 -13.85 -2.41 -15.26
N GLU A 500 -14.61 -1.81 -16.15
CA GLU A 500 -16.02 -1.45 -15.96
C GLU A 500 -16.89 -2.69 -15.72
N ASP A 501 -16.64 -3.79 -16.44
CA ASP A 501 -17.32 -5.07 -16.21
C ASP A 501 -17.06 -5.65 -14.80
N GLN A 502 -15.98 -5.22 -14.14
CA GLN A 502 -15.65 -5.68 -12.78
C GLN A 502 -16.41 -4.91 -11.69
N ARG A 503 -17.10 -3.80 -12.03
CA ARG A 503 -17.95 -3.01 -11.12
C ARG A 503 -17.22 -2.54 -9.85
N GLY A 504 -16.01 -2.00 -10.03
CA GLY A 504 -15.19 -1.48 -8.93
C GLY A 504 -14.53 -2.54 -8.04
N ARG A 505 -14.76 -3.83 -8.33
CA ARG A 505 -14.10 -4.94 -7.62
C ARG A 505 -13.01 -5.50 -8.49
N GLY A 506 -11.78 -5.48 -8.05
CA GLY A 506 -10.72 -6.11 -8.79
C GLY A 506 -10.87 -7.63 -8.81
N ARG A 507 -10.84 -8.21 -10.01
CA ARG A 507 -10.93 -9.67 -10.23
C ARG A 507 -9.56 -10.28 -10.49
N ALA A 508 -9.37 -11.56 -10.17
CA ALA A 508 -8.15 -12.27 -10.54
C ALA A 508 -8.13 -12.49 -12.06
N HIS A 509 -6.94 -12.51 -12.66
CA HIS A 509 -6.81 -12.76 -14.09
C HIS A 509 -7.10 -14.24 -14.41
N VAL A 510 -7.60 -14.54 -15.61
CA VAL A 510 -7.91 -15.93 -16.02
C VAL A 510 -6.71 -16.87 -15.95
N LEU A 511 -5.50 -16.34 -16.13
CA LEU A 511 -4.24 -17.11 -16.01
C LEU A 511 -3.96 -17.56 -14.55
N GLU A 512 -4.58 -16.92 -13.56
CA GLU A 512 -4.52 -17.34 -12.15
C GLU A 512 -5.73 -18.20 -11.75
N GLY A 513 -6.55 -18.63 -12.71
CA GLY A 513 -7.83 -19.28 -12.45
C GLY A 513 -8.96 -18.31 -12.08
N GLY A 514 -8.73 -17.01 -12.24
CA GLY A 514 -9.73 -15.97 -12.05
C GLY A 514 -10.76 -15.90 -13.19
N ASP A 515 -11.33 -14.72 -13.35
CA ASP A 515 -12.46 -14.46 -14.24
C ASP A 515 -12.41 -13.05 -14.82
N SER A 516 -11.20 -12.59 -15.16
CA SER A 516 -10.99 -11.36 -15.91
C SER A 516 -9.89 -11.47 -16.95
N LEU A 517 -10.08 -10.80 -18.09
CA LEU A 517 -9.05 -10.58 -19.12
C LEU A 517 -8.30 -9.25 -18.96
N VAL A 518 -8.58 -8.47 -17.91
CA VAL A 518 -7.87 -7.21 -17.69
C VAL A 518 -6.43 -7.52 -17.29
N ALA A 519 -5.53 -7.38 -18.25
CA ALA A 519 -4.12 -7.65 -18.08
C ALA A 519 -3.42 -6.48 -17.36
N PRO A 520 -2.47 -6.75 -16.46
CA PRO A 520 -1.52 -5.75 -16.01
C PRO A 520 -0.79 -5.05 -17.17
N LEU A 521 -0.30 -3.84 -16.93
CA LEU A 521 0.55 -3.14 -17.88
C LEU A 521 1.86 -3.90 -18.11
N ALA A 522 2.30 -3.99 -19.37
CA ALA A 522 3.62 -4.52 -19.68
C ALA A 522 4.73 -3.71 -19.03
N GLY A 523 5.82 -4.37 -18.67
CA GLY A 523 6.89 -3.77 -17.87
C GLY A 523 6.61 -3.65 -16.37
N THR A 524 5.65 -4.40 -15.83
CA THR A 524 5.34 -4.45 -14.39
C THR A 524 5.59 -5.85 -13.81
N ALA A 525 5.65 -5.95 -12.48
CA ALA A 525 5.85 -7.23 -11.80
C ALA A 525 4.70 -8.22 -12.03
N GLY A 526 3.45 -7.76 -11.97
CA GLY A 526 2.28 -8.61 -12.25
C GLY A 526 2.25 -9.08 -13.70
N PHE A 527 2.64 -8.24 -14.67
CA PHE A 527 2.78 -8.69 -16.06
C PHE A 527 3.87 -9.77 -16.20
N ALA A 528 5.07 -9.56 -15.65
CA ALA A 528 6.14 -10.57 -15.71
C ALA A 528 5.69 -11.91 -15.08
N ARG A 529 4.99 -11.85 -13.95
CA ARG A 529 4.47 -13.02 -13.24
C ARG A 529 3.38 -13.76 -14.01
N LEU A 530 2.43 -13.05 -14.60
CA LEU A 530 1.31 -13.67 -15.31
C LEU A 530 1.70 -14.10 -16.71
N PHE A 531 2.47 -13.29 -17.42
CA PHE A 531 2.74 -13.53 -18.84
C PHE A 531 4.08 -14.21 -19.07
N GLY A 532 5.03 -14.19 -18.13
CA GLY A 532 6.35 -14.81 -18.30
C GLY A 532 6.41 -16.33 -18.10
N GLN A 533 5.34 -16.96 -17.62
CA GLN A 533 5.30 -18.39 -17.30
C GLN A 533 4.13 -19.10 -17.97
N VAL A 534 4.22 -20.42 -18.11
CA VAL A 534 3.13 -21.26 -18.65
C VAL A 534 2.14 -21.58 -17.54
N HIS A 535 0.85 -21.49 -17.85
CA HIS A 535 -0.24 -21.79 -16.93
C HIS A 535 -0.96 -23.09 -17.31
N PRO A 536 -1.66 -23.74 -16.37
CA PRO A 536 -2.55 -24.86 -16.67
C PRO A 536 -3.56 -24.48 -17.78
N PRO A 537 -4.05 -25.44 -18.58
CA PRO A 537 -5.12 -25.17 -19.53
C PRO A 537 -6.38 -24.62 -18.84
N TYR A 538 -7.10 -23.74 -19.54
CA TYR A 538 -8.39 -23.25 -19.06
C TYR A 538 -9.38 -24.41 -18.87
N ARG A 539 -10.21 -24.33 -17.83
CA ARG A 539 -11.26 -25.31 -17.54
C ARG A 539 -12.64 -24.68 -17.78
N PRO A 540 -13.34 -25.02 -18.89
CA PRO A 540 -14.67 -24.49 -19.18
C PRO A 540 -15.67 -24.71 -18.05
N ARG A 541 -16.40 -23.65 -17.68
CA ARG A 541 -17.41 -23.66 -16.61
C ARG A 541 -18.82 -23.81 -17.20
N SER A 542 -19.14 -23.02 -18.22
CA SER A 542 -20.41 -23.01 -18.94
C SER A 542 -20.58 -24.25 -19.82
N GLN A 543 -21.81 -24.55 -20.24
CA GLN A 543 -22.06 -25.65 -21.17
C GLN A 543 -21.72 -25.22 -22.61
N GLU A 544 -22.01 -23.96 -22.91
CA GLU A 544 -21.76 -23.30 -24.19
C GLU A 544 -20.28 -23.40 -24.57
N LEU A 545 -19.36 -23.07 -23.67
CA LEU A 545 -17.93 -23.18 -23.95
C LEU A 545 -17.47 -24.65 -24.10
N LYS A 546 -18.06 -25.58 -23.34
CA LYS A 546 -17.73 -27.02 -23.46
C LYS A 546 -18.10 -27.53 -24.85
N ASP A 547 -19.30 -27.20 -25.33
CA ASP A 547 -19.78 -27.62 -26.65
C ASP A 547 -18.90 -27.04 -27.77
N VAL A 548 -18.54 -25.75 -27.66
CA VAL A 548 -17.62 -25.11 -28.59
C VAL A 548 -16.23 -25.76 -28.55
N ALA A 549 -15.69 -26.01 -27.36
CA ALA A 549 -14.37 -26.64 -27.21
C ALA A 549 -14.35 -28.06 -27.81
N THR A 550 -15.42 -28.84 -27.63
CA THR A 550 -15.57 -30.16 -28.25
C THR A 550 -15.60 -30.07 -29.78
N ARG A 551 -16.36 -29.12 -30.34
CA ARG A 551 -16.41 -28.90 -31.80
C ARG A 551 -15.05 -28.48 -32.36
N VAL A 552 -14.36 -27.54 -31.72
CA VAL A 552 -13.02 -27.08 -32.14
C VAL A 552 -12.00 -28.22 -32.07
N ALA A 553 -12.06 -29.06 -31.03
CA ALA A 553 -11.20 -30.24 -30.92
C ALA A 553 -11.46 -31.25 -32.05
N ALA A 554 -12.73 -31.49 -32.41
CA ALA A 554 -13.09 -32.37 -33.52
C ALA A 554 -12.58 -31.83 -34.88
N GLN A 555 -12.75 -30.53 -35.16
CA GLN A 555 -12.22 -29.90 -36.37
C GLN A 555 -10.69 -29.99 -36.50
N LYS A 556 -9.96 -29.91 -35.37
CA LYS A 556 -8.50 -30.10 -35.36
C LYS A 556 -8.08 -31.53 -35.67
N MET A 557 -8.90 -32.52 -35.31
CA MET A 557 -8.63 -33.92 -35.67
C MET A 557 -8.84 -34.18 -37.16
N ASP A 558 -9.87 -33.58 -37.76
CA ASP A 558 -10.16 -33.76 -39.20
C ASP A 558 -9.12 -33.10 -40.11
N THR A 559 -8.57 -31.96 -39.68
CA THR A 559 -7.58 -31.19 -40.46
C THR A 559 -6.16 -31.74 -40.37
N ASN A 560 -5.85 -32.59 -39.38
CA ASN A 560 -4.55 -33.22 -39.22
C ASN A 560 -4.68 -34.75 -39.04
N PRO A 561 -4.83 -35.52 -40.13
CA PRO A 561 -5.05 -36.97 -40.07
C PRO A 561 -3.84 -37.77 -39.55
N ASN A 562 -2.67 -37.16 -39.41
CA ASN A 562 -1.47 -37.76 -38.83
C ASN A 562 -1.08 -37.02 -37.54
N PRO A 563 -1.76 -37.28 -36.40
CA PRO A 563 -1.32 -36.75 -35.12
C PRO A 563 0.10 -37.27 -34.83
N PRO A 564 0.99 -36.44 -34.25
CA PRO A 564 2.30 -36.91 -33.83
C PRO A 564 2.11 -38.10 -32.88
N THR A 565 2.63 -39.26 -33.27
CA THR A 565 2.69 -40.45 -32.41
C THR A 565 3.41 -40.06 -31.13
N ARG A 566 2.66 -40.08 -30.02
CA ARG A 566 3.15 -39.74 -28.67
C ARG A 566 4.29 -40.63 -28.22
#